data_AF-A0A526YHC0-F1
#
_entry.id   AF-A0A526YHC0-F1
#
_cell.length_a   1.000
_cell.length_b   1.000
_cell.length_c   1.000
_cell.angle_alpha   90.00
_cell.angle_beta   90.00
_cell.angle_gamma   90.00
#
_symmetry.space_group_name_H-M   'P 1'
#
loop_
_entity.id
_entity.type
_entity.pdbx_description
1 polymer ?
#
loop_
_entity_poly.entity_id
_entity_poly.type
_entity_poly.pdbx_seq_one_letter_code
_entity_poly.pdbx_strand_id
1 'polypeptide(L)' 'LTTRIAHILATGKAFRSQILAVTFTNKAAREMKQRIGLLIGEGNVEGMPWLGTFHSIGVKLLRRHAELAGLRSDFTILDT' A
#
# COMPACT_ATOMS: atom_id res chain seq x y z
N LEU A 1 -0.33 -9.82 11.87
CA LEU A 1 -0.63 -8.59 11.07
C LEU A 1 -1.64 -8.85 9.95
N THR A 2 -1.37 -9.77 9.03
CA THR A 2 -2.25 -10.10 7.88
C THR A 2 -3.65 -10.54 8.31
N THR A 3 -3.77 -11.39 9.32
CA THR A 3 -5.06 -11.85 9.88
C THR A 3 -5.88 -10.70 10.46
N ARG A 4 -5.24 -9.70 11.08
CA ARG A 4 -5.93 -8.51 11.61
C ARG A 4 -6.52 -7.67 10.47
N ILE A 5 -5.76 -7.47 9.40
CA ILE A 5 -6.24 -6.75 8.21
C ILE A 5 -7.43 -7.50 7.58
N ALA A 6 -7.30 -8.82 7.40
CA ALA A 6 -8.38 -9.65 6.87
C ALA A 6 -9.64 -9.58 7.74
N HIS A 7 -9.48 -9.64 9.07
CA HIS A 7 -10.60 -9.50 10.01
C HIS A 7 -11.28 -8.13 9.91
N ILE A 8 -10.52 -7.03 9.83
CA ILE A 8 -11.08 -5.67 9.68
C ILE A 8 -11.93 -5.58 8.40
N LEU A 9 -11.43 -6.12 7.29
CA LEU A 9 -12.13 -6.11 6.01
C LEU A 9 -13.38 -7.01 6.04
N ALA A 10 -13.25 -8.24 6.56
CA ALA A 10 -14.35 -9.20 6.64
C ALA A 10 -15.49 -8.75 7.57
N THR A 11 -15.16 -7.99 8.62
CA THR A 11 -16.14 -7.44 9.57
C THR A 11 -16.67 -6.06 9.19
N GLY A 12 -16.26 -5.52 8.03
CA GLY A 12 -16.73 -4.21 7.55
C GLY A 12 -16.26 -3.03 8.41
N LYS A 13 -15.23 -3.21 9.24
CA LYS A 13 -14.70 -2.15 10.12
C LYS A 13 -13.94 -1.06 9.36
N ALA A 14 -13.46 -1.37 8.16
CA ALA A 14 -12.84 -0.41 7.25
C ALA A 14 -12.92 -0.90 5.79
N PHE A 15 -12.92 0.03 4.85
CA PHE A 15 -12.71 -0.25 3.44
C PHE A 15 -11.24 -0.48 3.12
N ARG A 16 -10.96 -1.18 2.01
CA ARG A 16 -9.60 -1.45 1.53
C ARG A 16 -8.75 -0.18 1.38
N SER A 17 -9.38 0.93 0.96
CA SER A 17 -8.76 2.25 0.80
C SER A 17 -8.43 2.97 2.11
N GLN A 18 -8.96 2.49 3.24
CA GLN A 18 -8.78 3.06 4.58
C GLN A 18 -7.68 2.34 5.38
N ILE A 19 -7.02 1.32 4.82
CA ILE A 19 -5.96 0.56 5.48
C ILE A 19 -4.60 0.95 4.89
N LEU A 20 -3.72 1.53 5.71
CA LEU A 20 -2.30 1.75 5.42
C LEU A 20 -1.47 0.61 6.03
N ALA A 21 -0.78 -0.15 5.18
CA ALA A 21 0.09 -1.27 5.57
C ALA A 21 1.48 -1.08 4.97
N VAL A 22 2.43 -0.67 5.81
CA VAL A 22 3.81 -0.32 5.40
C VAL A 22 4.83 -1.35 5.86
N THR A 23 5.79 -1.66 4.99
CA THR A 23 6.94 -2.52 5.28
C THR A 23 8.27 -1.84 4.94
N PHE A 24 9.38 -2.40 5.42
CA PHE A 24 10.72 -1.90 5.10
C PHE A 24 11.26 -2.45 3.78
N THR A 25 10.84 -3.65 3.36
CA THR A 25 11.37 -4.30 2.15
C THR A 25 10.26 -4.63 1.16
N ASN A 26 10.63 -4.61 -0.13
CA ASN A 26 9.75 -5.05 -1.21
C ASN A 26 9.33 -6.52 -1.02
N LYS A 27 10.22 -7.37 -0.49
CA LYS A 27 9.92 -8.77 -0.19
C LYS A 27 8.81 -8.88 0.86
N ALA A 28 8.92 -8.16 1.98
CA ALA A 28 7.90 -8.18 3.03
C ALA A 28 6.55 -7.62 2.53
N ALA A 29 6.56 -6.57 1.69
CA ALA A 29 5.33 -6.04 1.09
C ALA A 29 4.64 -7.11 0.21
N ARG A 30 5.41 -7.79 -0.65
CA ARG A 30 4.89 -8.87 -1.52
C ARG A 30 4.35 -10.04 -0.70
N GLU A 31 5.09 -10.52 0.29
CA GLU A 31 4.64 -11.60 1.17
C GLU A 31 3.37 -11.22 1.94
N MET A 32 3.28 -9.98 2.43
CA MET A 32 2.07 -9.48 3.10
C MET A 32 0.88 -9.43 2.14
N LYS A 33 1.08 -8.94 0.91
CA LYS A 33 0.06 -8.91 -0.15
C LYS A 33 -0.46 -10.31 -0.44
N GLN A 34 0.44 -11.27 -0.67
CA GLN A 34 0.09 -12.67 -0.94
C GLN A 34 -0.69 -13.29 0.23
N ARG A 35 -0.21 -13.12 1.47
CA ARG A 35 -0.87 -13.69 2.66
C ARG A 35 -2.26 -13.10 2.91
N ILE A 36 -2.48 -11.81 2.64
CA ILE A 36 -3.82 -11.22 2.71
C ILE A 36 -4.68 -11.79 1.57
N GLY A 37 -4.12 -11.97 0.36
CA GLY A 37 -4.83 -12.51 -0.80
C GLY A 37 -5.39 -13.90 -0.53
N LEU A 38 -4.61 -14.76 0.14
CA LEU A 38 -5.05 -16.07 0.58
C LEU A 38 -6.20 -16.03 1.61
N LEU A 39 -6.33 -14.95 2.38
CA LEU A 39 -7.34 -14.82 3.44
C LEU A 39 -8.66 -14.21 2.94
N ILE A 40 -8.61 -13.31 1.97
CA ILE A 40 -9.80 -12.55 1.51
C ILE A 40 -10.10 -12.69 0.01
N GLY A 41 -9.32 -13.47 -0.74
CA GLY A 41 -9.37 -13.59 -2.20
C GLY A 41 -8.47 -12.57 -2.90
N GLU A 42 -7.80 -12.99 -3.98
CA GLU A 42 -6.78 -12.19 -4.67
C GLU A 42 -7.31 -10.87 -5.25
N GLY A 43 -8.49 -10.89 -5.89
CA GLY A 43 -9.12 -9.68 -6.43
C GLY A 43 -9.46 -8.63 -5.35
N ASN A 44 -9.64 -9.06 -4.10
CA ASN A 44 -9.88 -8.14 -2.99
C ASN A 44 -8.61 -7.42 -2.51
N VAL A 45 -7.43 -7.94 -2.82
CA VAL A 45 -6.15 -7.34 -2.43
C VAL A 45 -5.66 -6.30 -3.42
N GLU A 46 -5.98 -6.45 -4.70
CA GLU A 46 -5.66 -5.42 -5.70
C GLU A 46 -6.29 -4.06 -5.38
N GLY A 47 -7.42 -4.07 -4.68
CA GLY A 47 -8.10 -2.87 -4.18
C GLY A 47 -7.47 -2.23 -2.93
N MET A 48 -6.29 -2.66 -2.46
CA MET A 48 -5.59 -2.07 -1.31
C MET A 48 -4.50 -1.06 -1.75
N PRO A 49 -4.84 0.22 -1.97
CA PRO A 49 -3.91 1.19 -2.55
C PRO A 49 -2.72 1.56 -1.65
N TRP A 50 -2.78 1.26 -0.36
CA TRP A 50 -1.77 1.70 0.62
C TRP A 50 -1.03 0.53 1.27
N LEU A 51 -0.88 -0.57 0.54
CA LEU A 51 -0.02 -1.70 0.93
C LEU A 51 1.29 -1.62 0.14
N GLY A 52 2.42 -1.42 0.82
CA GLY A 52 3.71 -1.29 0.16
C GLY A 52 4.86 -1.00 1.12
N THR A 53 6.00 -0.60 0.57
CA THR A 53 7.12 -0.08 1.37
C THR A 53 6.93 1.39 1.71
N PHE A 54 7.62 1.88 2.74
CA PHE A 54 7.67 3.32 3.05
C PHE A 54 7.99 4.16 1.80
N HIS A 55 9.00 3.77 1.02
CA HIS A 55 9.37 4.46 -0.21
C HIS A 55 8.26 4.45 -1.25
N SER A 56 7.64 3.29 -1.53
CA SER A 56 6.54 3.23 -2.52
C SER A 56 5.33 4.08 -2.14
N ILE A 57 4.99 4.12 -0.84
CA ILE A 57 3.88 4.93 -0.32
C ILE A 57 4.26 6.42 -0.32
N GLY A 58 5.49 6.75 0.07
CA GLY A 58 6.01 8.12 0.03
C GLY A 58 6.02 8.69 -1.39
N VAL A 59 6.51 7.92 -2.38
CA VAL A 59 6.45 8.30 -3.79
C VAL A 59 5.01 8.50 -4.23
N LYS A 60 4.09 7.59 -3.88
CA LYS A 60 2.67 7.73 -4.23
C LYS A 60 2.03 9.00 -3.67
N LEU A 61 2.37 9.36 -2.43
CA LEU A 61 1.90 10.61 -1.80
C LEU A 61 2.51 11.84 -2.49
N LEU A 62 3.82 11.84 -2.72
CA LEU A 62 4.51 12.93 -3.43
C LEU A 62 3.97 13.11 -4.84
N ARG A 63 3.68 12.03 -5.57
CA ARG A 63 3.06 12.09 -6.90
C ARG A 63 1.68 12.74 -6.87
N ARG A 64 0.86 12.41 -5.87
CA ARG A 64 -0.48 12.97 -5.70
C ARG A 64 -0.47 14.45 -5.32
N HIS A 65 0.56 14.88 -4.60
CA HIS A 65 0.66 16.23 -4.03
C HIS A 65 1.93 16.97 -4.50
N ALA A 66 2.39 16.68 -5.71
CA ALA A 66 3.71 17.12 -6.20
C ALA A 66 3.84 18.64 -6.19
N GLU A 67 2.77 19.34 -6.58
CA GLU A 67 2.72 20.80 -6.64
C GLU A 67 2.94 21.44 -5.27
N LEU A 68 2.47 20.83 -4.18
CA LEU A 68 2.68 21.33 -2.81
C LEU A 68 4.16 21.28 -2.39
N ALA A 69 4.94 20.43 -3.04
CA ALA A 69 6.38 20.31 -2.83
C ALA A 69 7.20 21.06 -3.90
N GLY A 70 6.56 21.83 -4.79
CA GLY A 70 7.24 22.50 -5.92
C GLY A 70 7.79 21.51 -6.97
N LEU A 71 7.24 20.30 -7.03
CA LEU A 71 7.64 19.24 -7.95
C LEU A 71 6.61 19.05 -9.06
N ARG A 72 7.06 18.58 -10.21
CA ARG A 72 6.15 18.01 -11.22
C ARG A 72 5.76 16.60 -10.83
N SER A 73 4.54 16.18 -11.15
CA SER A 73 4.05 14.83 -10.86
C SER A 73 4.80 13.72 -11.62
N ASP A 74 5.71 14.05 -12.54
CA ASP A 74 6.56 13.12 -13.31
C ASP A 74 8.05 13.15 -12.92
N PHE A 75 8.46 13.82 -11.82
CA PHE A 75 9.82 13.80 -11.25
C PHE A 75 10.53 12.43 -11.31
N THR A 76 11.83 12.39 -11.58
CA THR A 76 12.58 11.12 -11.61
C THR A 76 13.11 10.77 -10.22
N ILE A 77 13.03 9.49 -9.83
CA ILE A 77 13.79 8.98 -8.68
C ILE A 77 15.21 8.66 -9.17
N LEU A 78 16.20 9.37 -8.64
CA LEU A 78 17.60 9.07 -8.91
C LEU A 78 18.01 7.86 -8.06
N ASP A 79 18.56 6.84 -8.71
CA ASP A 79 19.16 5.69 -8.04
C ASP A 79 20.60 6.03 -7.63
N THR A 80 21.11 5.44 -6.55
CA THR A 80 22.51 5.64 -6.09
C THR A 80 23.44 4.62 -6.72
#